data_AF-A0A1L5KSU1-F1
#
_entry.id   AF-A0A1L5KSU1-F1
#
_cell.length_a   1.000
_cell.length_b   1.000
_cell.length_c   1.000
_cell.angle_alpha   90.00
_cell.angle_beta   90.00
_cell.angle_gamma   90.00
#
_symmetry.space_group_name_H-M   'P 1'
#
loop_
_entity.id
_entity.type
_entity.pdbx_description
1 polymer ?
#
loop_
_entity_poly.entity_id
_entity_poly.type
_entity_poly.pdbx_seq_one_letter_code
_entity_poly.pdbx_strand_id
1 'polypeptide(L)' 'LGIVLDEEKNRHRGFEREISSDDSRVKIIVIPTNEEYMIARDTYEIVYAKSQLVEA' A
#
# COMPACT_ATOMS: atom_id res chain seq x y z
N LEU A 1 -13.91 18.15 4.51
CA LEU A 1 -12.80 17.18 4.31
C LEU A 1 -11.66 17.75 3.44
N GLY A 2 -11.92 18.70 2.52
CA GLY A 2 -10.83 19.39 1.80
C GLY A 2 -10.14 18.53 0.75
N ILE A 3 -10.86 17.55 0.19
CA ILE A 3 -10.39 16.62 -0.82
C ILE A 3 -10.73 17.18 -2.19
N VAL A 4 -9.73 17.32 -3.07
CA VAL A 4 -9.89 17.77 -4.45
C VAL A 4 -9.20 16.76 -5.36
N LEU A 5 -9.97 16.13 -6.25
CA LEU A 5 -9.48 15.11 -7.18
C LEU A 5 -8.89 15.76 -8.43
N ASP A 6 -7.78 15.21 -8.92
CA ASP A 6 -7.23 15.49 -10.25
C ASP A 6 -7.71 14.43 -11.24
N GLU A 7 -8.61 14.82 -12.16
CA GLU A 7 -9.21 13.91 -13.13
C GLU A 7 -8.19 13.36 -14.15
N GLU A 8 -7.15 14.11 -14.49
CA GLU A 8 -6.10 13.65 -15.41
C GLU A 8 -5.26 12.55 -14.74
N LYS A 9 -4.79 12.80 -13.52
CA LYS A 9 -4.03 11.84 -12.72
C LYS A 9 -4.87 10.59 -12.41
N ASN A 10 -6.18 10.76 -12.18
CA ASN A 10 -7.07 9.66 -11.82
C ASN A 10 -7.34 8.67 -12.97
N ARG A 11 -7.32 9.10 -14.24
CA ARG A 11 -7.70 8.23 -15.39
C ARG A 11 -6.76 7.07 -15.68
N HIS A 12 -5.52 7.12 -15.20
CA HIS A 12 -4.55 6.04 -15.35
C HIS A 12 -4.92 4.81 -14.49
N ARG A 13 -4.41 3.62 -14.78
CA ARG A 13 -4.72 2.39 -14.01
C ARG A 13 -3.50 1.47 -13.91
N GLY A 14 -3.49 0.60 -12.89
CA GLY A 14 -2.53 -0.51 -12.79
C GLY A 14 -1.22 -0.23 -12.07
N PHE A 15 -1.05 0.94 -11.45
CA PHE A 15 0.16 1.28 -10.69
C PHE A 15 -0.12 2.33 -9.60
N GLU A 16 0.85 2.49 -8.70
CA GLU A 16 0.82 3.45 -7.60
C GLU A 16 0.89 4.90 -8.11
N ARG A 17 -0.03 5.77 -7.65
CA ARG A 17 -0.04 7.19 -8.07
C ARG A 17 -0.79 8.10 -7.11
N GLU A 18 -0.38 9.36 -7.06
CA GLU A 18 -1.15 10.43 -6.41
C GLU A 18 -2.21 10.98 -7.36
N ILE A 19 -3.46 11.10 -6.90
CA ILE A 19 -4.62 11.61 -7.66
C ILE A 19 -5.24 12.86 -7.01
N SER A 20 -4.58 13.46 -6.02
CA SER A 20 -4.94 14.79 -5.51
C SER A 20 -4.57 15.89 -6.50
N SER A 21 -5.45 16.89 -6.62
CA SER A 21 -5.12 18.19 -7.19
C SER A 21 -4.20 18.97 -6.23
N ASP A 22 -3.44 19.92 -6.75
CA ASP A 22 -2.52 20.76 -5.97
C ASP A 22 -3.27 21.63 -4.94
N ASP A 23 -4.56 21.91 -5.18
CA ASP A 23 -5.45 22.62 -4.26
C ASP A 23 -6.04 21.71 -3.16
N SER A 24 -5.77 20.41 -3.20
CA SER A 24 -6.29 19.46 -2.22
C SER A 24 -5.54 19.58 -0.89
N ARG A 25 -6.29 19.77 0.21
CA ARG A 25 -5.71 19.79 1.58
C ARG A 25 -5.33 18.39 2.07
N VAL A 26 -5.81 17.35 1.40
CA VAL A 26 -5.58 15.94 1.73
C VAL A 26 -5.03 15.24 0.50
N LYS A 27 -3.97 14.47 0.66
CA LYS A 27 -3.42 13.64 -0.42
C LYS A 27 -4.33 12.45 -0.71
N ILE A 28 -4.51 12.15 -1.99
CA ILE A 28 -5.25 10.98 -2.44
C ILE A 28 -4.28 10.10 -3.22
N ILE A 29 -4.07 8.85 -2.79
CA ILE A 29 -3.11 7.94 -3.41
C ILE A 29 -3.81 6.63 -3.75
N VAL A 30 -3.61 6.13 -4.95
CA VAL A 30 -3.99 4.78 -5.36
C VAL A 30 -2.79 3.88 -5.14
N ILE A 31 -2.95 2.85 -4.30
CA ILE A 31 -1.93 1.82 -4.06
C ILE A 31 -2.57 0.48 -4.40
N PRO A 32 -2.09 -0.24 -5.44
CA PRO A 32 -2.52 -1.61 -5.68
C PRO A 32 -2.20 -2.48 -4.47
N THR A 33 -3.18 -3.23 -3.99
CA THR A 33 -2.92 -4.25 -2.96
C THR A 33 -2.09 -5.39 -3.56
N ASN A 34 -1.23 -5.99 -2.75
CA ASN A 34 -0.49 -7.19 -3.10
C ASN A 34 -0.65 -8.20 -1.96
N GLU A 35 -1.72 -8.97 -2.04
CA GLU A 35 -2.12 -9.91 -0.99
C GLU A 35 -1.12 -11.05 -0.86
N GLU A 36 -0.60 -11.56 -1.98
CA GLU A 36 0.40 -12.63 -2.00
C GLU A 36 1.69 -12.19 -1.31
N TYR A 37 2.13 -10.95 -1.51
CA TYR A 37 3.30 -10.40 -0.82
C TYR A 37 3.05 -10.28 0.68
N MET A 38 1.88 -9.77 1.09
CA MET A 38 1.51 -9.66 2.51
C MET A 38 1.50 -11.04 3.18
N ILE A 39 0.85 -12.04 2.56
CA ILE A 39 0.80 -13.41 3.08
C ILE A 39 2.20 -14.02 3.18
N ALA A 40 3.03 -13.85 2.14
CA ALA A 40 4.40 -14.39 2.13
C ALA A 40 5.26 -13.76 3.23
N ARG A 41 5.15 -12.44 3.42
CA ARG A 41 5.85 -11.70 4.46
C ARG A 41 5.42 -12.18 5.85
N ASP A 42 4.12 -12.22 6.13
CA ASP A 42 3.60 -12.66 7.42
C ASP A 42 4.00 -14.11 7.71
N THR A 43 3.92 -14.99 6.71
CA THR A 43 4.35 -16.39 6.82
C THR A 43 5.84 -16.48 7.17
N TYR A 44 6.69 -15.72 6.47
CA TYR A 44 8.12 -15.66 6.76
C TYR A 44 8.40 -15.18 8.18
N GLU A 45 7.78 -14.08 8.60
CA GLU A 45 7.94 -13.50 9.95
C GLU A 45 7.53 -14.52 11.04
N ILE A 46 6.40 -15.22 10.86
CA ILE A 46 5.91 -16.23 11.80
C ILE A 46 6.88 -17.43 11.89
N VAL A 47 7.35 -17.94 10.75
CA VAL A 47 8.26 -19.10 10.72
C VAL A 47 9.62 -18.74 11.30
N TYR A 48 10.16 -17.56 10.93
CA TYR A 48 11.44 -17.09 11.42
C TYR A 48 11.43 -16.86 12.94
N ALA A 49 10.38 -16.21 13.47
CA ALA A 49 10.21 -16.02 14.90
C ALA A 49 10.11 -17.35 15.67
N LYS A 50 9.41 -18.35 15.10
CA LYS A 50 9.34 -19.70 15.69
C LYS A 50 10.68 -20.44 15.65
N SER A 51 11.49 -20.26 14.60
CA SER A 51 12.82 -20.89 14.50
C SER A 51 13.74 -20.49 15.65
N GLN A 52 13.65 -19.24 16.13
CA GLN A 52 14.48 -18.73 17.22
C GLN A 52 14.06 -19.25 18.62
N LEU A 53 12.87 -19.85 18.73
CA LEU A 53 12.36 -20.41 20.00
C LEU A 53 12.68 -21.90 20.17
N VAL A 54 13.07 -22.59 19.10
CA VAL A 54 13.35 -24.04 19.11
C VAL A 54 14.84 -24.34 19.28
N GLU A 55 15.70 -23.34 19.08
CA GLU A 55 17.16 -23.45 19.24
C GLU A 55 17.69 -23.02 20.61
N ALA A 56 16.81 -22.73 21.58
CA ALA A 56 17.14 -22.40 22.99
C ALA A 56 16.68 -23.50 23.95
#